data_AF-T2JYJ5-F1
#
_entry.id   AF-T2JYJ5-F1
#
_cell.length_a   1.000
_cell.length_b   1.000
_cell.length_c   1.000
_cell.angle_alpha   90.00
_cell.angle_beta   90.00
_cell.angle_gamma   90.00
#
_symmetry.space_group_name_H-M   'P 1'
#
loop_
_entity.id
_entity.type
_entity.pdbx_description
1 polymer ?
#
loop_
_entity_poly.entity_id
_entity_poly.type
_entity_poly.pdbx_seq_one_letter_code
_entity_poly.pdbx_strand_id
1 'polypeptide(L)'
;MEDWAYPSIKKGIGGSEEAIIYLSQELVRLGYQVTVFNKCGDMEGEYNRVVYKSVDKFNPQDNFNIFIFHRAWTQPMQMKVKAKKTAVWLHDNPQLFPPIEESQRLDFLSSFDKLFVLSNFHKSLLPEWIPEEKIFLTANGINLEDFNLTGIARNPKRLISISDYTRGIEHLLDQWDEVIKEVPDVELHIFMVGKALML
;
A
#
# COMPACT_ATOMS: atom_id res chain seq x y z
N MET A 1 11.22 7.58 4.77
CA MET A 1 10.67 6.92 3.58
C MET A 1 11.72 7.00 2.49
N GLU A 2 12.04 5.87 1.87
CA GLU A 2 12.98 5.81 0.74
C GLU A 2 12.38 6.48 -0.50
N ASP A 3 13.24 6.92 -1.41
CA ASP A 3 12.79 7.51 -2.66
C ASP A 3 12.25 6.41 -3.57
N TRP A 4 11.15 6.65 -4.28
CA TRP A 4 10.56 5.64 -5.16
C TRP A 4 9.90 6.20 -6.42
N ALA A 5 9.89 5.39 -7.46
CA ALA A 5 9.12 5.57 -8.68
C ALA A 5 8.95 4.19 -9.35
N TYR A 6 8.46 4.13 -10.59
CA TYR A 6 8.30 2.87 -11.32
C TYR A 6 9.55 1.93 -11.30
N PRO A 7 10.79 2.42 -11.50
CA PRO A 7 11.97 1.54 -11.48
C PRO A 7 12.23 0.80 -10.17
N SER A 8 11.67 1.27 -9.04
CA SER A 8 11.85 0.68 -7.72
C SER A 8 11.30 -0.75 -7.61
N ILE A 9 10.31 -1.13 -8.44
CA ILE A 9 9.77 -2.51 -8.49
C ILE A 9 10.90 -3.52 -8.69
N LYS A 10 11.92 -3.19 -9.50
CA LYS A 10 13.03 -4.10 -9.81
C LYS A 10 13.94 -4.40 -8.62
N LYS A 11 13.93 -3.55 -7.60
CA LYS A 11 14.78 -3.67 -6.41
C LYS A 11 14.03 -4.20 -5.19
N GLY A 12 12.71 -4.41 -5.33
CA GLY A 12 11.80 -4.58 -4.19
C GLY A 12 11.35 -3.25 -3.63
N ILE A 13 10.06 -3.15 -3.29
CA ILE A 13 9.44 -1.94 -2.73
C ILE A 13 8.34 -2.36 -1.76
N GLY A 14 7.96 -1.45 -0.85
CA GLY A 14 6.81 -1.66 0.03
C GLY A 14 5.51 -1.87 -0.75
N GLY A 15 4.66 -2.78 -0.26
CA GLY A 15 3.43 -3.17 -0.97
C GLY A 15 2.42 -2.02 -1.16
N SER A 16 2.43 -1.01 -0.30
CA SER A 16 1.60 0.19 -0.46
C SER A 16 2.06 1.06 -1.64
N GLU A 17 3.37 1.24 -1.81
CA GLU A 17 3.93 1.99 -2.92
C GLU A 17 3.83 1.18 -4.22
N GLU A 18 4.04 -0.14 -4.16
CA GLU A 18 3.83 -1.06 -5.29
C GLU A 18 2.38 -0.98 -5.82
N ALA A 19 1.40 -0.96 -4.92
CA ALA A 19 -0.01 -0.81 -5.29
C ALA A 19 -0.28 0.48 -6.07
N ILE A 20 0.36 1.60 -5.69
CA ILE A 20 0.25 2.86 -6.45
C ILE A 20 0.85 2.71 -7.84
N ILE A 21 2.04 2.12 -7.95
CA ILE A 21 2.75 2.00 -9.23
C ILE A 21 1.90 1.24 -10.24
N TYR A 22 1.37 0.06 -9.87
CA TYR A 22 0.56 -0.73 -10.78
C TYR A 22 -0.82 -0.11 -11.04
N LEU A 23 -1.53 0.35 -10.01
CA LEU A 23 -2.84 0.97 -10.19
C LEU A 23 -2.77 2.20 -11.12
N SER A 24 -1.72 3.01 -10.98
CA SER A 24 -1.50 4.19 -11.83
C SER A 24 -1.37 3.81 -13.31
N GLN A 25 -0.73 2.69 -13.61
CA GLN A 25 -0.60 2.19 -14.98
C GLN A 25 -1.93 1.70 -15.54
N GLU A 26 -2.74 1.00 -14.75
CA GLU A 26 -4.07 0.57 -15.17
C GLU A 26 -4.99 1.77 -15.42
N LEU A 27 -4.93 2.81 -14.58
CA LEU A 27 -5.68 4.06 -14.79
C LEU A 27 -5.24 4.76 -16.08
N VAL A 28 -3.95 4.80 -16.38
CA VAL A 28 -3.46 5.30 -17.68
C VAL A 28 -4.03 4.49 -18.85
N ARG A 29 -4.11 3.17 -18.75
CA ARG A 29 -4.70 2.31 -19.80
C ARG A 29 -6.19 2.57 -20.00
N LEU A 30 -6.90 2.95 -18.94
CA LEU A 30 -8.29 3.40 -19.00
C LEU A 30 -8.44 4.83 -19.57
N GLY A 31 -7.34 5.51 -19.92
CA GLY A 31 -7.35 6.82 -20.56
C GLY A 31 -7.19 8.01 -19.61
N TYR A 32 -6.91 7.77 -18.32
CA TYR A 32 -6.64 8.85 -17.38
C TYR A 32 -5.21 9.40 -17.55
N GLN A 33 -5.05 10.69 -17.27
CA GLN A 33 -3.74 11.28 -17.03
C GLN A 33 -3.43 11.14 -15.54
N VAL A 34 -2.34 10.47 -15.22
CA VAL A 34 -1.98 10.15 -13.83
C VAL A 34 -0.68 10.82 -13.45
N THR A 35 -0.70 11.53 -12.31
CA THR A 35 0.50 12.09 -11.68
C THR A 35 0.55 11.60 -10.24
N VAL A 36 1.68 11.03 -9.85
CA VAL A 36 1.99 10.59 -8.50
C VAL A 36 2.91 11.62 -7.85
N PHE A 37 2.43 12.26 -6.79
CA PHE A 37 3.23 13.15 -5.96
C PHE A 37 3.81 12.38 -4.78
N ASN A 38 5.11 12.15 -4.76
CA ASN A 38 5.78 11.38 -3.72
C ASN A 38 7.24 11.82 -3.56
N LYS A 39 7.95 11.22 -2.60
CA LYS A 39 9.41 11.38 -2.52
C LYS A 39 10.06 10.50 -3.59
N CYS A 40 10.35 11.08 -4.75
CA CYS A 40 10.91 10.35 -5.89
C CYS A 40 12.40 10.65 -6.16
N GLY A 41 12.98 11.65 -5.50
CA GLY A 41 14.40 12.00 -5.66
C GLY A 41 14.82 12.16 -7.13
N ASP A 42 15.98 11.61 -7.46
CA ASP A 42 16.52 11.59 -8.83
C ASP A 42 15.71 10.71 -9.81
N MET A 43 14.72 9.96 -9.32
CA MET A 43 13.82 9.15 -10.15
C MET A 43 12.59 9.92 -10.64
N GLU A 44 12.48 11.22 -10.36
CA GLU A 44 11.44 12.08 -10.94
C GLU A 44 11.39 11.93 -12.47
N GLY A 45 10.19 11.77 -13.04
CA GLY A 45 10.05 11.57 -14.48
C GLY A 45 8.76 10.86 -14.88
N GLU A 46 8.62 10.60 -16.18
CA GLU A 46 7.48 9.87 -16.75
C GLU A 46 7.88 8.43 -17.06
N TYR A 47 7.10 7.46 -16.56
CA TYR A 47 7.27 6.04 -16.83
C TYR A 47 5.94 5.41 -17.19
N ASN A 48 5.87 4.72 -18.33
CA ASN A 48 4.63 4.11 -18.81
C ASN A 48 3.45 5.09 -18.81
N ARG A 49 3.72 6.35 -19.18
CA ARG A 49 2.78 7.50 -19.17
C ARG A 49 2.22 7.90 -17.81
N VAL A 50 2.80 7.40 -16.71
CA VAL A 50 2.56 7.89 -15.35
C VAL A 50 3.65 8.90 -15.02
N VAL A 51 3.26 10.11 -14.62
CA VAL A 51 4.20 11.15 -14.21
C VAL A 51 4.47 11.03 -12.71
N TYR A 52 5.72 10.85 -12.32
CA TYR A 52 6.17 10.91 -10.93
C TYR A 52 6.80 12.27 -10.69
N LYS A 53 6.36 12.98 -9.66
CA LYS A 53 6.80 14.33 -9.34
C LYS A 53 7.09 14.44 -7.85
N SER A 54 8.16 15.15 -7.49
CA SER A 54 8.46 15.38 -6.08
C SER A 54 7.25 16.03 -5.39
N VAL A 55 6.91 15.53 -4.20
CA VAL A 55 5.85 16.09 -3.36
C VAL A 55 6.10 17.56 -3.02
N ASP A 56 7.35 18.02 -2.99
CA ASP A 56 7.69 19.44 -2.76
C ASP A 56 7.23 20.36 -3.89
N LYS A 57 6.98 19.79 -5.07
CA LYS A 57 6.47 20.51 -6.25
C LYS A 57 4.95 20.41 -6.38
N PHE A 58 4.27 19.81 -5.40
CA PHE A 58 2.81 19.77 -5.34
C PHE A 58 2.26 21.15 -4.97
N ASN A 59 1.26 21.62 -5.72
CA ASN A 59 0.56 22.87 -5.43
C ASN A 59 -0.92 22.57 -5.14
N PRO A 60 -1.40 22.75 -3.89
CA PRO A 60 -2.81 22.51 -3.55
C PRO A 60 -3.79 23.47 -4.25
N GLN A 61 -3.29 24.56 -4.85
CA GLN A 61 -4.10 25.53 -5.58
C GLN A 61 -4.41 25.12 -7.03
N ASP A 62 -3.74 24.09 -7.56
CA ASP A 62 -4.02 23.50 -8.85
C ASP A 62 -5.40 22.81 -8.83
N ASN A 63 -5.97 22.55 -10.02
CA ASN A 63 -7.28 21.92 -10.14
C ASN A 63 -7.16 20.48 -10.64
N PHE A 64 -7.86 19.57 -9.97
CA PHE A 64 -7.86 18.15 -10.29
C PHE A 64 -9.27 17.63 -10.55
N ASN A 65 -9.42 16.64 -11.44
CA ASN A 65 -10.68 15.91 -11.56
C ASN A 65 -10.87 14.96 -10.36
N ILE A 66 -9.83 14.22 -10.02
CA ILE A 66 -9.80 13.25 -8.92
C ILE A 66 -8.47 13.42 -8.19
N PHE A 67 -8.51 13.47 -6.86
CA PHE A 67 -7.32 13.49 -6.02
C PHE A 67 -7.41 12.40 -4.94
N ILE A 68 -6.37 11.58 -4.81
CA ILE A 68 -6.35 10.45 -3.88
C ILE A 68 -5.22 10.67 -2.88
N PHE A 69 -5.57 10.85 -1.61
CA PHE A 69 -4.63 10.86 -0.50
C PHE A 69 -4.30 9.43 -0.10
N HIS A 70 -3.08 8.97 -0.38
CA HIS A 70 -2.65 7.63 0.00
C HIS A 70 -2.07 7.65 1.42
N ARG A 71 -2.60 6.80 2.31
CA ARG A 71 -2.15 6.65 3.72
C ARG A 71 -2.22 7.93 4.56
N ALA A 72 -2.95 8.93 4.09
CA ALA A 72 -2.92 10.28 4.62
C ALA A 72 -4.30 10.69 5.15
N TRP A 73 -4.73 10.03 6.23
CA TRP A 73 -6.06 10.17 6.83
C TRP A 73 -6.53 11.62 7.02
N THR A 74 -5.71 12.47 7.62
CA THR A 74 -6.08 13.85 8.01
C THR A 74 -5.75 14.92 6.97
N GLN A 75 -4.94 14.60 5.97
CA GLN A 75 -4.46 15.59 5.00
C GLN A 75 -5.55 16.25 4.15
N PRO A 76 -6.67 15.59 3.75
CA PRO A 76 -7.72 16.26 3.00
C PRO A 76 -8.27 17.50 3.73
N MET A 77 -8.45 17.40 5.06
CA MET A 77 -8.92 18.51 5.90
C MET A 77 -7.88 19.63 6.04
N GLN A 78 -6.59 19.29 6.07
CA GLN A 78 -5.48 20.22 6.24
C GLN A 78 -5.15 20.98 4.95
N MET A 79 -5.13 20.29 3.81
CA MET A 79 -4.62 20.83 2.54
C MET A 79 -5.72 21.47 1.68
N LYS A 80 -6.98 21.02 1.81
CA LYS A 80 -8.14 21.54 1.06
C LYS A 80 -7.88 21.66 -0.45
N VAL A 81 -7.36 20.58 -1.04
CA VAL A 81 -7.01 20.50 -2.46
C VAL A 81 -8.25 20.72 -3.34
N LYS A 82 -8.12 21.49 -4.43
CA LYS A 82 -9.22 21.73 -5.37
C LYS A 82 -9.39 20.54 -6.31
N ALA A 83 -10.25 19.59 -5.92
CA ALA A 83 -10.61 18.45 -6.75
C ALA A 83 -12.12 18.28 -6.88
N LYS A 84 -12.61 17.81 -8.04
CA LYS A 84 -14.05 17.46 -8.19
C LYS A 84 -14.43 16.24 -7.37
N LYS A 85 -13.47 15.34 -7.15
CA LYS A 85 -13.56 14.16 -6.29
C LYS A 85 -12.30 13.97 -5.48
N THR A 86 -12.46 13.71 -4.20
CA THR A 86 -11.38 13.46 -3.25
C THR A 86 -11.58 12.13 -2.56
N ALA A 87 -10.57 11.28 -2.53
CA ALA A 87 -10.60 10.03 -1.77
C ALA A 87 -9.38 9.93 -0.85
N VAL A 88 -9.50 9.11 0.19
CA VAL A 88 -8.35 8.67 0.99
C VAL A 88 -8.23 7.17 0.83
N TRP A 89 -7.09 6.70 0.32
CA TRP A 89 -6.81 5.28 0.19
C TRP A 89 -5.97 4.79 1.36
N LEU A 90 -6.61 3.98 2.22
CA LEU A 90 -6.02 3.50 3.46
C LEU A 90 -5.26 2.21 3.20
N HIS A 91 -4.01 2.15 3.65
CA HIS A 91 -3.19 0.94 3.68
C HIS A 91 -2.65 0.60 5.07
N ASP A 92 -2.70 1.56 6.01
CA ASP A 92 -2.31 1.34 7.40
C ASP A 92 -3.52 0.93 8.25
N ASN A 93 -3.25 0.40 9.45
CA ASN A 93 -4.29 0.08 10.42
C ASN A 93 -5.00 1.38 10.88
N PRO A 94 -6.33 1.52 10.67
CA PRO A 94 -7.06 2.71 11.07
C PRO A 94 -7.04 3.04 12.55
N GLN A 95 -6.83 2.03 13.41
CA GLN A 95 -6.71 2.21 14.86
C GLN A 95 -5.41 2.94 15.27
N LEU A 96 -4.43 3.01 14.37
CA LEU A 96 -3.17 3.72 14.60
C LEU A 96 -3.20 5.15 14.07
N PHE A 97 -4.30 5.59 13.45
CA PHE A 97 -4.41 6.96 12.97
C PHE A 97 -4.57 7.95 14.12
N PRO A 98 -4.11 9.20 13.95
CA PRO A 98 -4.40 10.26 14.89
C PRO A 98 -5.92 10.38 15.12
N PRO A 99 -6.37 10.51 16.38
CA PRO A 99 -7.78 10.64 16.68
C PRO A 99 -8.36 11.92 16.06
N ILE A 100 -9.63 11.85 15.63
CA ILE A 100 -10.42 13.01 15.23
C ILE A 100 -11.38 13.33 16.36
N GLU A 101 -11.17 14.49 16.99
CA GLU A 101 -12.03 14.99 18.04
C GLU A 101 -13.46 15.16 17.52
N GLU A 102 -14.46 14.97 18.38
CA GLU A 102 -15.87 15.05 18.00
C GLU A 102 -16.22 16.37 17.29
N SER A 103 -15.66 17.48 17.78
CA SER A 103 -15.82 18.82 17.20
C SER A 103 -15.26 18.96 15.78
N GLN A 104 -14.37 18.07 15.35
CA GLN A 104 -13.73 18.09 14.03
C GLN A 104 -14.35 17.09 13.05
N ARG A 105 -15.24 16.19 13.49
CA ARG A 105 -15.76 15.09 12.66
C ARG A 105 -16.51 15.58 11.43
N LEU A 106 -17.29 16.66 11.54
CA LEU A 106 -18.02 17.22 10.40
C LEU A 106 -17.06 17.75 9.33
N ASP A 107 -16.06 18.53 9.74
CA ASP A 107 -15.03 19.05 8.85
C ASP A 107 -14.24 17.91 8.19
N PHE A 108 -13.85 16.91 8.99
CA PHE A 108 -13.18 15.72 8.50
C PHE A 108 -14.02 14.99 7.44
N LEU A 109 -15.28 14.65 7.73
CA LEU A 109 -16.17 13.96 6.80
C LEU A 109 -16.48 14.80 5.54
N SER A 110 -16.45 16.12 5.64
CA SER A 110 -16.65 17.01 4.48
C SER A 110 -15.42 17.09 3.57
N SER A 111 -14.24 16.73 4.07
CA SER A 111 -12.97 16.92 3.37
C SER A 111 -12.66 15.87 2.29
N PHE A 112 -13.44 14.79 2.23
CA PHE A 112 -13.31 13.74 1.20
C PHE A 112 -14.67 13.16 0.80
N ASP A 113 -14.76 12.59 -0.40
CA ASP A 113 -15.92 11.85 -0.88
C ASP A 113 -15.93 10.41 -0.35
N LYS A 114 -14.79 9.71 -0.43
CA LYS A 114 -14.69 8.28 -0.10
C LYS A 114 -13.41 7.89 0.63
N LEU A 115 -13.53 6.92 1.54
CA LEU A 115 -12.43 6.16 2.13
C LEU A 115 -12.33 4.81 1.43
N PHE A 116 -11.18 4.51 0.83
CA PHE A 116 -10.93 3.22 0.22
C PHE A 116 -10.30 2.30 1.26
N VAL A 117 -10.97 1.18 1.54
CA VAL A 117 -10.51 0.14 2.48
C VAL A 117 -10.30 -1.17 1.74
N LEU A 118 -9.35 -1.98 2.21
CA LEU A 118 -8.83 -3.14 1.46
C LEU A 118 -9.54 -4.47 1.75
N SER A 119 -10.39 -4.52 2.78
CA SER A 119 -11.12 -5.73 3.18
C SER A 119 -12.22 -5.38 4.18
N ASN A 120 -13.14 -6.33 4.42
CA ASN A 120 -14.14 -6.19 5.49
C ASN A 120 -13.49 -6.10 6.89
N PHE A 121 -12.35 -6.78 7.09
CA PHE A 121 -11.60 -6.63 8.34
C PHE A 121 -11.03 -5.21 8.47
N HIS A 122 -10.41 -4.67 7.42
CA HIS A 122 -9.91 -3.30 7.43
C HIS A 122 -11.05 -2.30 7.68
N LYS A 123 -12.20 -2.50 7.04
CA LYS A 123 -13.41 -1.71 7.30
C LYS A 123 -13.84 -1.76 8.77
N SER A 124 -13.82 -2.93 9.41
CA SER A 124 -14.22 -3.07 10.83
C SER A 124 -13.31 -2.35 11.83
N LEU A 125 -12.12 -1.91 11.39
CA LEU A 125 -11.20 -1.15 12.22
C LEU A 125 -11.48 0.36 12.17
N LEU A 126 -12.36 0.82 11.28
CA LEU A 126 -12.75 2.23 11.21
C LEU A 126 -13.57 2.64 12.44
N PRO A 127 -13.47 3.89 12.88
CA PRO A 127 -14.34 4.41 13.92
C PRO A 127 -15.82 4.34 13.52
N GLU A 128 -16.70 3.97 14.46
CA GLU A 128 -18.14 3.76 14.21
C GLU A 128 -18.88 5.01 13.70
N TRP A 129 -18.36 6.20 13.96
CA TRP A 129 -18.93 7.47 13.50
C TRP A 129 -18.67 7.75 12.01
N ILE A 130 -17.87 6.93 11.33
CA ILE A 130 -17.69 7.00 9.88
C ILE A 130 -18.92 6.40 9.18
N PRO A 131 -19.65 7.18 8.37
CA PRO A 131 -20.83 6.67 7.68
C PRO A 131 -20.48 5.64 6.60
N GLU A 132 -21.33 4.62 6.43
CA GLU A 132 -21.13 3.56 5.43
C GLU A 132 -21.02 4.11 4.01
N GLU A 133 -21.81 5.14 3.68
CA GLU A 133 -21.78 5.80 2.38
C GLU A 133 -20.49 6.56 2.11
N LYS A 134 -19.63 6.79 3.11
CA LYS A 134 -18.27 7.30 2.92
C LYS A 134 -17.27 6.21 2.62
N ILE A 135 -17.63 4.94 2.78
CA ILE A 135 -16.71 3.82 2.60
C ILE A 135 -16.83 3.30 1.17
N PHE A 136 -15.70 2.90 0.61
CA PHE A 136 -15.60 2.15 -0.63
C PHE A 136 -14.70 0.93 -0.37
N LEU A 137 -15.30 -0.25 -0.35
CA LEU A 137 -14.58 -1.51 -0.19
C LEU A 137 -13.91 -1.87 -1.52
N THR A 138 -12.59 -1.97 -1.49
CA THR A 138 -11.73 -2.36 -2.61
C THR A 138 -10.79 -3.48 -2.16
N ALA A 139 -9.82 -3.82 -3.01
CA ALA A 139 -8.71 -4.73 -2.72
C ALA A 139 -7.46 -4.26 -3.48
N ASN A 140 -6.30 -4.83 -3.13
CA ASN A 140 -5.13 -4.72 -3.99
C ASN A 140 -5.30 -5.62 -5.22
N GLY A 141 -4.87 -5.11 -6.37
CA GLY A 141 -4.75 -5.92 -7.57
C GLY A 141 -3.55 -6.88 -7.48
N ILE A 142 -3.57 -7.91 -8.32
CA ILE A 142 -2.44 -8.80 -8.55
C ILE A 142 -2.16 -8.85 -10.06
N ASN A 143 -0.89 -9.00 -10.42
CA ASN A 143 -0.53 -9.31 -11.80
C ASN A 143 -0.54 -10.84 -11.99
N LEU A 144 -1.48 -11.34 -12.78
CA LEU A 144 -1.66 -12.79 -12.96
C LEU A 144 -0.46 -13.46 -13.63
N GLU A 145 0.30 -12.72 -14.45
CA GLU A 145 1.49 -13.25 -15.12
C GLU A 145 2.61 -13.62 -14.13
N ASP A 146 2.66 -12.96 -12.96
CA ASP A 146 3.64 -13.29 -11.91
C ASP A 146 3.39 -14.70 -11.32
N PHE A 147 2.19 -15.25 -11.52
CA PHE A 147 1.76 -16.57 -11.04
C PHE A 147 1.65 -17.62 -12.15
N ASN A 148 1.89 -17.24 -13.41
CA ASN A 148 1.78 -18.14 -14.57
C ASN A 148 3.10 -18.89 -14.85
N LEU A 149 3.73 -19.39 -13.78
CA LEU A 149 5.00 -20.08 -13.85
C LEU A 149 4.77 -21.60 -13.95
N THR A 150 5.30 -22.23 -15.01
CA THR A 150 5.25 -23.68 -15.23
C THR A 150 6.65 -24.28 -15.17
N GLY A 151 6.74 -25.58 -14.90
CA GLY A 151 8.02 -26.30 -14.88
C GLY A 151 8.90 -26.05 -13.64
N ILE A 152 8.40 -25.34 -12.64
CA ILE A 152 9.09 -25.15 -11.36
C ILE A 152 8.83 -26.36 -10.46
N ALA A 153 9.89 -27.11 -10.14
CA ALA A 153 9.82 -28.17 -9.14
C ALA A 153 9.56 -27.58 -7.75
N ARG A 154 8.46 -27.97 -7.11
CA ARG A 154 8.10 -27.50 -5.76
C ARG A 154 8.72 -28.43 -4.71
N ASN A 155 9.36 -27.85 -3.70
CA ASN A 155 9.70 -28.57 -2.47
C ASN A 155 8.55 -28.39 -1.46
N PRO A 156 7.77 -29.44 -1.13
CA PRO A 156 6.67 -29.33 -0.19
C PRO A 156 7.12 -29.07 1.26
N LYS A 157 8.42 -29.22 1.55
CA LYS A 157 9.02 -28.99 2.87
C LYS A 157 9.72 -27.63 2.99
N ARG A 158 9.57 -26.77 1.97
CA ARG A 158 10.11 -25.41 2.00
C ARG A 158 9.04 -24.42 2.47
N LEU A 159 9.30 -23.81 3.60
CA LEU A 159 8.58 -22.66 4.11
C LEU A 159 9.24 -21.37 3.62
N ILE A 160 8.42 -20.36 3.35
CA ILE A 160 8.87 -19.07 2.87
C ILE A 160 8.24 -17.98 3.74
N SER A 161 9.06 -17.08 4.25
CA SER A 161 8.63 -15.82 4.87
C SER A 161 9.09 -14.66 4.01
N ILE A 162 8.15 -13.82 3.58
CA ILE A 162 8.37 -12.64 2.72
C ILE A 162 7.88 -11.34 3.39
N SER A 163 7.71 -11.39 4.71
CA SER A 163 7.27 -10.27 5.53
C SER A 163 8.43 -9.72 6.35
N ASP A 164 8.29 -8.47 6.81
CA ASP A 164 9.21 -7.90 7.80
C ASP A 164 9.27 -8.76 9.08
N TYR A 165 10.42 -8.80 9.74
CA TYR A 165 10.65 -9.64 10.93
C TYR A 165 9.69 -9.32 12.08
N THR A 166 9.17 -8.09 12.18
CA THR A 166 8.21 -7.71 13.22
C THR A 166 6.81 -8.27 12.99
N ARG A 167 6.62 -9.10 11.96
CA ARG A 167 5.34 -9.69 11.56
C ARG A 167 5.15 -11.13 12.02
N GLY A 168 5.76 -11.52 13.13
CA GLY A 168 5.45 -12.79 13.81
C GLY A 168 6.30 -13.97 13.37
N ILE A 169 7.41 -13.75 12.64
CA ILE A 169 8.32 -14.85 12.29
C ILE A 169 8.98 -15.44 13.53
N GLU A 170 9.15 -14.64 14.59
CA GLU A 170 9.69 -15.06 15.88
C GLU A 170 8.91 -16.23 16.47
N HIS A 171 7.58 -16.27 16.31
CA HIS A 171 6.75 -17.35 16.83
C HIS A 171 7.05 -18.69 16.15
N LEU A 172 7.38 -18.67 14.85
CA LEU A 172 7.81 -19.87 14.14
C LEU A 172 9.22 -20.29 14.57
N LEU A 173 10.12 -19.31 14.74
CA LEU A 173 11.51 -19.57 15.13
C LEU A 173 11.61 -20.13 16.55
N ASP A 174 10.78 -19.66 17.49
CA ASP A 174 10.70 -20.17 18.86
C ASP A 174 10.30 -21.65 18.94
N GLN A 175 9.62 -22.16 17.91
CA GLN A 175 9.17 -23.55 17.81
C GLN A 175 9.98 -24.37 16.79
N TRP A 176 11.04 -23.79 16.22
CA TRP A 176 11.73 -24.38 15.06
C TRP A 176 12.32 -25.77 15.36
N ASP A 177 12.84 -25.98 16.57
CA ASP A 177 13.36 -27.28 17.01
C ASP A 177 12.27 -28.37 16.99
N GLU A 178 11.03 -28.04 17.36
CA GLU A 178 9.92 -28.99 17.29
C GLU A 178 9.51 -29.26 15.84
N VAL A 179 9.56 -28.25 14.98
CA VAL A 179 9.29 -28.41 13.53
C VAL A 179 10.33 -29.34 12.90
N ILE A 180 11.62 -29.17 13.19
CA ILE A 180 12.69 -30.03 12.68
C ILE A 180 12.56 -31.47 13.22
N LYS A 181 12.14 -31.67 14.47
CA LYS A 181 11.92 -33.02 15.01
C LYS A 181 10.88 -33.80 14.19
N GLU A 182 9.80 -33.13 13.78
CA GLU A 182 8.72 -33.75 13.01
C GLU A 182 9.02 -33.82 11.51
N VAL A 183 9.73 -32.82 10.97
CA VAL A 183 10.12 -32.74 9.56
C VAL A 183 11.62 -32.43 9.46
N PRO A 184 12.51 -33.44 9.54
CA PRO A 184 13.95 -33.23 9.67
C PRO A 184 14.65 -32.52 8.50
N ASP A 185 14.03 -32.52 7.32
CA ASP A 185 14.52 -31.89 6.09
C ASP A 185 13.65 -30.69 5.66
N VAL A 186 12.94 -30.07 6.61
CA VAL A 186 12.25 -28.79 6.40
C VAL A 186 13.28 -27.68 6.17
N GLU A 187 12.94 -26.74 5.28
CA GLU A 187 13.74 -25.54 5.03
C GLU A 187 12.91 -24.29 5.33
N LEU A 188 13.49 -23.28 5.99
CA LEU A 188 12.86 -21.95 6.13
C LEU A 188 13.67 -20.90 5.39
N HIS A 189 13.06 -20.31 4.35
CA HIS A 189 13.65 -19.26 3.54
C HIS A 189 13.04 -17.92 3.92
N ILE A 190 13.85 -17.02 4.47
CA ILE A 190 13.41 -15.70 4.95
C ILE A 190 13.93 -14.62 4.00
N PHE A 191 13.00 -13.91 3.36
CA PHE A 191 13.26 -12.79 2.46
C PHE A 191 12.80 -11.49 3.11
N MET A 192 13.75 -10.66 3.52
CA MET A 192 13.49 -9.35 4.11
C MET A 192 14.22 -8.26 3.32
N VAL A 193 13.73 -7.02 3.42
CA VAL A 193 14.39 -5.87 2.81
C VAL A 193 15.82 -5.77 3.36
N GLY A 194 16.81 -5.95 2.49
CA GLY A 194 18.23 -5.81 2.80
C GLY A 194 18.96 -7.06 3.31
N LYS A 195 18.30 -8.19 3.59
CA LYS A 195 18.95 -9.47 3.96
C LYS A 195 18.12 -10.69 3.56
N ALA A 196 18.77 -11.71 2.99
CA ALA A 196 18.23 -13.06 2.88
C ALA A 196 18.96 -13.97 3.89
N LEU A 197 18.21 -14.74 4.67
CA LEU A 197 18.74 -15.74 5.60
C LEU A 197 18.03 -17.07 5.31
N MET A 198 18.80 -18.14 5.18
CA MET A 198 18.31 -19.51 5.08
C MET A 198 18.64 -20.21 6.39
N LEU A 199 17.62 -20.81 7.01
CA LEU A 199 17.71 -21.59 8.25
C LEU A 199 17.29 -23.03 7.99
#